data_AF-A0A948NIC5-F1
#
_entry.id   AF-A0A948NIC5-F1
#
_cell.length_a   1.000
_cell.length_b   1.000
_cell.length_c   1.000
_cell.angle_alpha   90.00
_cell.angle_beta   90.00
_cell.angle_gamma   90.00
#
_symmetry.space_group_name_H-M   'P 1'
#
loop_
_entity.id
_entity.type
_entity.pdbx_description
1 polymer ?
#
loop_
_entity_poly.entity_id
_entity_poly.type
_entity_poly.pdbx_seq_one_letter_code
_entity_poly.pdbx_strand_id
1 'polypeptide(L)'
;MEYELMARSAIDVQFDDKDIYRLVNTLLKRIDNPQPLLKTVGRFIRKQTTKMFRGRRPDTGGVRGEKWPKLAESTIMQKAALKKRGKAIEIHRPLVRTGALRTSLAASSALKIMRKGLEYGTDVKSKKGFSYPGFHQVGDSRVPARRWLFLNKEELNQIAHSTKQFLEGKLVELTGKG
;
A
#
# COMPACT_ATOMS: atom_id res chain seq x y z
N MET A 1 -41.91 65.61 25.75
CA MET A 1 -41.96 64.20 25.35
C MET A 1 -40.54 63.82 24.99
N GLU A 2 -39.75 63.48 26.01
CA GLU A 2 -38.33 63.15 25.88
C GLU A 2 -38.21 61.69 25.42
N TYR A 3 -37.55 61.47 24.29
CA TYR A 3 -37.17 60.14 23.85
C TYR A 3 -35.86 59.77 24.53
N GLU A 4 -35.96 58.90 25.53
CA GLU A 4 -34.83 58.28 26.20
C GLU A 4 -34.10 57.38 25.18
N LEU A 5 -32.95 57.83 24.71
CA LEU A 5 -32.05 57.07 23.84
C LEU A 5 -31.54 55.87 24.64
N MET A 6 -32.22 54.72 24.51
CA MET A 6 -31.69 53.46 24.99
C MET A 6 -30.40 53.15 24.24
N ALA A 7 -29.28 53.34 24.94
CA ALA A 7 -27.96 52.93 24.49
C ALA A 7 -28.02 51.43 24.14
N ARG A 8 -27.97 51.12 22.85
CA ARG A 8 -27.81 49.75 22.38
C ARG A 8 -26.42 49.28 22.80
N SER A 9 -26.33 48.59 23.93
CA SER A 9 -25.12 47.89 24.34
C SER A 9 -24.81 46.83 23.28
N ALA A 10 -23.79 47.08 22.45
CA ALA A 10 -23.28 46.09 21.53
C ALA A 10 -22.49 45.05 22.34
N ILE A 11 -22.94 43.80 22.32
CA ILE A 11 -22.19 42.68 22.88
C ILE A 11 -21.17 42.28 21.82
N ASP A 12 -19.89 42.56 22.08
CA ASP A 12 -18.78 42.06 21.26
C ASP A 12 -18.32 40.71 21.82
N VAL A 13 -18.56 39.64 21.07
CA VAL A 13 -18.16 38.28 21.46
C VAL A 13 -16.86 37.95 20.75
N GLN A 14 -15.74 38.08 21.47
CA GLN A 14 -14.44 37.63 20.98
C GLN A 14 -14.21 36.18 21.38
N PHE A 15 -14.02 35.31 20.38
CA PHE A 15 -13.66 33.92 20.60
C PHE A 15 -12.14 33.81 20.74
N ASP A 16 -11.66 33.24 21.86
CA ASP A 16 -10.26 32.82 21.97
C ASP A 16 -10.07 31.53 21.17
N ASP A 17 -9.71 31.68 19.90
CA ASP A 17 -9.48 30.59 18.96
C ASP A 17 -8.00 30.22 18.84
N LYS A 18 -7.13 30.76 19.69
CA LYS A 18 -5.68 30.55 19.64
C LYS A 18 -5.30 29.08 19.73
N ASP A 19 -5.98 28.32 20.58
CA ASP A 19 -5.75 26.89 20.73
C ASP A 19 -6.26 26.10 19.52
N ILE A 20 -7.36 26.52 18.91
CA ILE A 20 -7.90 25.94 17.68
C ILE A 20 -6.92 26.18 16.53
N TYR A 21 -6.44 27.42 16.33
CA TYR A 21 -5.42 27.75 15.34
C TYR A 21 -4.13 26.95 15.54
N ARG A 22 -3.68 26.82 16.79
CA ARG A 22 -2.49 26.01 17.11
C ARG A 22 -2.70 24.54 16.71
N LEU A 23 -3.86 23.98 16.99
CA LEU A 23 -4.19 22.59 16.65
C LEU A 23 -4.27 22.40 15.12
N VAL A 24 -4.97 23.28 14.41
CA VAL A 24 -5.08 23.24 12.94
C VAL A 24 -3.69 23.38 12.29
N ASN A 25 -2.89 24.35 12.71
CA ASN A 25 -1.53 24.54 12.19
C ASN A 25 -0.64 23.31 12.45
N THR A 26 -0.81 22.66 13.59
CA THR A 26 -0.08 21.44 13.91
C THR A 26 -0.50 20.27 13.01
N LEU A 27 -1.81 20.11 12.76
CA LEU A 27 -2.34 19.11 11.83
C LEU A 27 -1.85 19.36 10.40
N LEU A 28 -1.90 20.61 9.93
CA LEU A 28 -1.41 21.00 8.61
C LEU A 28 0.07 20.65 8.42
N LYS A 29 0.92 20.92 9.41
CA LYS A 29 2.35 20.53 9.38
C LYS A 29 2.54 19.02 9.25
N ARG A 30 1.73 18.22 9.96
CA ARG A 30 1.77 16.74 9.91
C ARG A 30 1.29 16.21 8.56
N ILE A 31 0.25 16.81 8.00
CA ILE A 31 -0.28 16.47 6.67
C ILE A 31 0.69 16.86 5.56
N ASP A 32 1.40 18.00 5.69
CA ASP A 32 2.37 18.43 4.68
C ASP A 32 3.67 17.61 4.73
N ASN A 33 4.04 17.08 5.90
CA ASN A 33 5.16 16.17 6.08
C ASN A 33 4.76 14.81 6.72
N PRO A 34 4.08 13.93 5.97
CA PRO A 34 3.66 12.62 6.45
C PRO A 34 4.79 11.58 6.42
N GLN A 35 6.03 11.98 6.07
CA GLN A 35 7.17 11.09 5.90
C GLN A 35 7.41 10.13 7.08
N PRO A 36 7.31 10.55 8.37
CA PRO A 36 7.49 9.63 9.48
C PRO A 36 6.44 8.50 9.49
N LEU A 37 5.16 8.84 9.28
CA LEU A 37 4.08 7.87 9.17
C LEU A 37 4.29 6.93 7.98
N LEU A 38 4.60 7.49 6.80
CA LEU A 38 4.79 6.72 5.57
C LEU A 38 5.95 5.73 5.68
N LYS A 39 7.04 6.08 6.37
CA LYS A 39 8.15 5.17 6.65
C LYS A 39 7.71 3.99 7.51
N THR A 40 6.89 4.22 8.52
CA THR A 40 6.36 3.16 9.39
C THR A 40 5.38 2.26 8.64
N VAL A 41 4.43 2.84 7.91
CA VAL A 41 3.50 2.09 7.05
C VAL A 41 4.24 1.30 5.97
N GLY A 42 5.22 1.89 5.32
CA GLY A 42 6.03 1.23 4.29
C GLY A 42 6.83 0.04 4.81
N ARG A 43 7.49 0.19 5.97
CA ARG A 43 8.18 -0.93 6.65
C ARG A 43 7.20 -2.05 7.00
N PHE A 44 6.02 -1.70 7.49
CA PHE A 44 4.98 -2.67 7.82
C PHE A 44 4.49 -3.44 6.60
N ILE A 45 4.13 -2.74 5.53
CA ILE A 45 3.71 -3.35 4.25
C ILE A 45 4.79 -4.30 3.72
N ARG A 46 6.05 -3.85 3.72
CA ARG A 46 7.19 -4.68 3.28
C ARG A 46 7.32 -5.92 4.15
N LYS A 47 7.20 -5.80 5.48
CA LYS A 47 7.28 -6.91 6.44
C LYS A 47 6.17 -7.93 6.20
N GLN A 48 4.91 -7.48 6.08
CA GLN A 48 3.77 -8.38 5.85
C GLN A 48 3.86 -9.07 4.49
N THR A 49 4.19 -8.33 3.44
CA THR A 49 4.39 -8.90 2.11
C THR A 49 5.53 -9.94 2.14
N THR A 50 6.66 -9.63 2.78
CA THR A 50 7.78 -10.57 2.90
C THR A 50 7.39 -11.84 3.65
N LYS A 51 6.60 -11.75 4.72
CA LYS A 51 6.10 -12.92 5.46
C LYS A 51 5.29 -13.86 4.56
N MET A 52 4.49 -13.34 3.63
CA MET A 52 3.69 -14.16 2.72
C MET A 52 4.54 -15.04 1.80
N PHE A 53 5.77 -14.62 1.51
CA PHE A 53 6.72 -15.38 0.70
C PHE A 53 7.70 -16.21 1.52
N ARG A 54 7.70 -16.09 2.86
CA ARG A 54 8.52 -16.91 3.77
C ARG A 54 7.73 -18.14 4.19
N GLY A 55 7.98 -19.29 3.57
CA GLY A 55 7.54 -20.58 4.13
C GLY A 55 7.14 -21.66 3.12
N ARG A 56 6.78 -21.33 1.87
CA ARG A 56 6.48 -22.33 0.83
C ARG A 56 6.86 -21.82 -0.55
N ARG A 57 7.28 -22.74 -1.41
CA ARG A 57 7.43 -22.55 -2.86
C ARG A 57 6.09 -22.02 -3.41
N PRO A 58 6.03 -20.92 -4.18
CA PRO A 58 4.77 -20.38 -4.71
C PRO A 58 4.01 -21.34 -5.64
N ASP A 59 4.68 -22.39 -6.09
CA ASP A 59 4.13 -23.54 -6.83
C ASP A 59 3.30 -24.49 -5.94
N THR A 60 3.44 -24.45 -4.62
CA THR A 60 2.71 -25.31 -3.67
C THR A 60 2.08 -24.56 -2.48
N GLY A 61 2.55 -23.35 -2.20
CA GLY A 61 2.08 -22.49 -1.12
C GLY A 61 1.43 -21.23 -1.64
N GLY A 62 0.15 -21.12 -1.35
CA GLY A 62 -0.62 -19.91 -1.54
C GLY A 62 -0.12 -18.68 -0.79
N VAL A 63 -0.66 -17.51 -1.13
CA VAL A 63 -0.56 -16.33 -0.25
C VAL A 63 -1.37 -16.64 1.01
N ARG A 64 -0.73 -16.59 2.19
CA ARG A 64 -1.35 -16.98 3.47
C ARG A 64 -1.97 -18.39 3.48
N GLY A 65 -1.47 -19.31 2.65
CA GLY A 65 -2.00 -20.66 2.55
C GLY A 65 -3.10 -20.85 1.50
N GLU A 66 -3.61 -19.78 0.87
CA GLU A 66 -4.63 -19.86 -0.19
C GLU A 66 -4.04 -20.11 -1.57
N LYS A 67 -4.39 -21.23 -2.21
CA LYS A 67 -3.89 -21.60 -3.54
C LYS A 67 -4.12 -20.46 -4.55
N TRP A 68 -3.12 -20.21 -5.41
CA TRP A 68 -3.29 -19.29 -6.52
C TRP A 68 -4.45 -19.70 -7.43
N PRO A 69 -5.20 -18.73 -8.00
CA PRO A 69 -6.18 -19.03 -9.03
C PRO A 69 -5.56 -19.83 -10.19
N LYS A 70 -6.34 -20.76 -10.74
CA LYS A 70 -5.93 -21.52 -11.93
C LYS A 70 -5.63 -20.55 -13.07
N LEU A 71 -4.67 -20.92 -13.92
CA LEU A 71 -4.40 -20.19 -15.15
C LEU A 71 -5.56 -20.41 -16.13
N ALA A 72 -5.84 -19.42 -16.98
CA ALA A 72 -6.78 -19.56 -18.09
C ALA A 72 -6.35 -20.70 -19.02
N GLU A 73 -7.31 -21.44 -19.58
CA GLU A 73 -7.04 -22.57 -20.47
C GLU A 73 -6.20 -22.18 -21.68
N SER A 74 -6.46 -21.02 -22.28
CA SER A 74 -5.68 -20.46 -23.38
C SER A 74 -4.19 -20.29 -23.01
N THR A 75 -3.91 -19.86 -21.78
CA THR A 75 -2.54 -19.73 -21.26
C THR A 75 -1.91 -21.11 -21.04
N ILE A 76 -2.67 -22.09 -20.55
CA ILE A 76 -2.21 -23.47 -20.37
C ILE A 76 -1.86 -24.08 -21.74
N MET A 77 -2.72 -23.91 -22.74
CA MET A 77 -2.51 -24.40 -24.11
C MET A 77 -1.31 -23.72 -24.77
N GLN A 78 -1.15 -22.40 -24.62
CA GLN A 78 0.00 -21.67 -25.14
C GLN A 78 1.32 -22.18 -24.53
N LYS A 79 1.34 -22.44 -23.22
CA LYS A 79 2.49 -23.07 -22.56
C LYS A 79 2.74 -24.48 -23.07
N ALA A 80 1.71 -25.30 -23.23
CA ALA A 80 1.86 -26.64 -23.79
C ALA A 80 2.45 -26.60 -25.22
N ALA A 81 1.97 -25.69 -26.06
CA ALA A 81 2.45 -25.51 -27.43
C ALA A 81 3.91 -25.03 -27.49
N LEU A 82 4.29 -24.04 -26.67
CA LEU A 82 5.68 -23.57 -26.58
C LEU A 82 6.63 -24.68 -26.08
N LYS A 83 6.16 -25.55 -25.18
CA LYS A 83 6.94 -26.69 -24.67
C LYS A 83 7.21 -27.70 -25.79
N LYS A 84 6.19 -28.01 -26.60
CA LYS A 84 6.30 -28.89 -27.77
C LYS A 84 7.27 -28.34 -28.83
N ARG A 85 7.42 -27.03 -28.94
CA ARG A 85 8.32 -26.35 -29.90
C ARG A 85 9.78 -26.20 -29.42
N GLY A 86 10.19 -26.86 -28.33
CA GLY A 86 11.53 -26.72 -27.75
C GLY A 86 11.80 -25.36 -27.09
N LYS A 87 10.85 -24.42 -27.14
CA LYS A 87 10.92 -23.08 -26.54
C LYS A 87 10.49 -23.08 -25.08
N ALA A 88 10.65 -24.20 -24.38
CA ALA A 88 10.31 -24.33 -22.96
C ALA A 88 11.05 -23.28 -22.09
N ILE A 89 12.24 -22.85 -22.52
CA ILE A 89 13.03 -21.80 -21.89
C ILE A 89 12.37 -20.41 -21.97
N GLU A 90 11.65 -20.10 -23.05
CA GLU A 90 10.87 -18.85 -23.18
C GLU A 90 9.60 -18.88 -22.28
N ILE A 91 9.12 -20.06 -21.89
CA ILE A 91 8.02 -20.25 -20.93
C ILE A 91 8.51 -20.09 -19.47
N HIS A 92 9.81 -20.21 -19.23
CA HIS A 92 10.39 -20.33 -17.88
C HIS A 92 10.45 -19.03 -17.06
N ARG A 93 9.82 -17.93 -17.50
CA ARG A 93 9.86 -16.64 -16.79
C ARG A 93 8.53 -16.06 -16.28
N PRO A 94 7.63 -16.73 -15.53
CA PRO A 94 6.48 -15.97 -15.06
C PRO A 94 6.84 -15.08 -13.86
N LEU A 95 7.04 -15.64 -12.67
CA LEU A 95 7.21 -14.87 -11.41
C LEU A 95 7.92 -15.65 -10.29
N VAL A 96 7.84 -16.98 -10.35
CA VAL A 96 8.20 -17.89 -9.25
C VAL A 96 9.61 -18.47 -9.39
N ARG A 97 10.01 -18.90 -10.61
CA ARG A 97 11.32 -19.53 -10.84
C ARG A 97 12.46 -18.53 -11.08
N THR A 98 12.18 -17.41 -11.75
CA THR A 98 13.15 -16.31 -11.92
C THR A 98 13.25 -15.43 -10.67
N GLY A 99 12.30 -15.58 -9.75
CA GLY A 99 12.18 -14.70 -8.60
C GLY A 99 11.85 -13.26 -8.96
N ALA A 100 11.48 -12.88 -10.20
CA ALA A 100 11.31 -11.47 -10.56
C ALA A 100 10.32 -10.71 -9.66
N LEU A 101 9.21 -11.35 -9.26
CA LEU A 101 8.28 -10.81 -8.26
C LEU A 101 8.97 -10.69 -6.89
N ARG A 102 9.64 -11.76 -6.46
CA ARG A 102 10.38 -11.76 -5.20
C ARG A 102 11.47 -10.67 -5.20
N THR A 103 12.21 -10.49 -6.28
CA THR A 103 13.24 -9.47 -6.49
C THR A 103 12.61 -8.08 -6.43
N SER A 104 11.49 -7.85 -7.12
CA SER A 104 10.78 -6.56 -7.07
C SER A 104 10.24 -6.18 -5.69
N LEU A 105 10.05 -7.18 -4.80
CA LEU A 105 9.52 -6.98 -3.45
C LEU A 105 10.60 -7.04 -2.37
N ALA A 106 11.70 -7.72 -2.65
CA ALA A 106 12.86 -7.88 -1.77
C ALA A 106 13.88 -6.75 -1.94
N ALA A 107 14.00 -6.19 -3.15
CA ALA A 107 14.91 -5.09 -3.44
C ALA A 107 14.69 -3.93 -2.46
N SER A 108 15.78 -3.27 -2.06
CA SER A 108 15.73 -2.08 -1.21
C SER A 108 14.89 -0.96 -1.84
N SER A 109 14.87 -0.89 -3.17
CA SER A 109 14.08 0.06 -3.95
C SER A 109 12.58 -0.22 -3.96
N ALA A 110 12.16 -1.44 -3.54
CA ALA A 110 10.78 -1.88 -3.63
C ALA A 110 9.83 -0.95 -2.87
N LEU A 111 10.32 -0.23 -1.86
CA LEU A 111 9.57 0.77 -1.13
C LEU A 111 10.12 2.16 -1.48
N LYS A 112 9.28 3.01 -2.06
CA LYS A 112 9.59 4.43 -2.28
C LYS A 112 8.68 5.29 -1.43
N ILE A 113 9.27 6.14 -0.60
CA ILE A 113 8.52 7.13 0.16
C ILE A 113 8.60 8.46 -0.60
N MET A 114 7.47 8.91 -1.14
CA MET A 114 7.30 10.19 -1.82
C MET A 114 6.84 11.26 -0.82
N ARG A 115 6.87 12.54 -1.20
CA ARG A 115 6.47 13.65 -0.32
C ARG A 115 5.13 13.41 0.40
N LYS A 116 4.11 12.93 -0.33
CA LYS A 116 2.74 12.72 0.18
C LYS A 116 2.19 11.32 -0.09
N GLY A 117 3.07 10.34 -0.33
CA GLY A 117 2.62 8.99 -0.69
C GLY A 117 3.71 7.95 -0.59
N LEU A 118 3.33 6.70 -0.79
CA LEU A 118 4.27 5.59 -0.85
C LEU A 118 3.98 4.74 -2.08
N GLU A 119 5.03 4.23 -2.71
CA GLU A 119 4.91 3.17 -3.70
C GLU A 119 5.58 1.91 -3.17
N TYR A 120 4.95 0.76 -3.46
CA TYR A 120 5.53 -0.53 -3.12
C TYR A 120 5.46 -1.51 -4.30
N GLY A 121 6.60 -2.13 -4.63
CA GLY A 121 6.72 -3.14 -5.67
C GLY A 121 6.60 -2.59 -7.10
N THR A 122 7.06 -1.38 -7.38
CA THR A 122 6.92 -0.73 -8.71
C THR A 122 8.16 -0.78 -9.60
N ASP A 123 9.27 -1.38 -9.14
CA ASP A 123 10.58 -1.24 -9.80
C ASP A 123 10.80 -2.13 -11.02
N VAL A 124 10.27 -3.35 -10.98
CA VAL A 124 10.44 -4.28 -12.11
C VAL A 124 9.38 -3.96 -13.14
N LYS A 125 9.81 -3.45 -14.29
CA LYS A 125 8.94 -3.16 -15.44
C LYS A 125 9.08 -4.23 -16.52
N SER A 126 7.98 -4.53 -17.19
CA SER A 126 8.00 -5.32 -18.43
C SER A 126 8.71 -4.55 -19.55
N LYS A 127 9.04 -5.21 -20.66
CA LYS A 127 9.56 -4.54 -21.87
C LYS A 127 8.63 -3.44 -22.41
N LYS A 128 7.34 -3.49 -22.05
CA LYS A 128 6.32 -2.49 -22.43
C LYS A 128 6.12 -1.40 -21.35
N GLY A 129 6.98 -1.34 -20.33
CA GLY A 129 6.95 -0.30 -19.29
C GLY A 129 6.01 -0.57 -18.11
N PHE A 130 5.13 -1.57 -18.17
CA PHE A 130 4.21 -1.88 -17.07
C PHE A 130 4.92 -2.42 -15.83
N SER A 131 4.57 -1.90 -14.64
CA SER A 131 5.00 -2.46 -13.35
C SER A 131 4.50 -3.90 -13.23
N TYR A 132 5.44 -4.83 -13.17
CA TYR A 132 5.16 -6.27 -13.15
C TYR A 132 4.33 -6.68 -11.94
N PRO A 133 4.67 -6.25 -10.70
CA PRO A 133 3.86 -6.58 -9.53
C PRO A 133 2.50 -5.89 -9.57
N GLY A 134 2.42 -4.63 -10.04
CA GLY A 134 1.16 -3.92 -10.18
C GLY A 134 0.17 -4.64 -11.12
N PHE A 135 0.65 -5.08 -12.28
CA PHE A 135 -0.15 -5.85 -13.23
C PHE A 135 -0.67 -7.17 -12.62
N HIS A 136 0.18 -7.88 -11.87
CA HIS A 136 -0.24 -9.11 -11.21
C HIS A 136 -1.10 -8.90 -9.97
N GLN A 137 -1.04 -7.75 -9.32
CA GLN A 137 -1.92 -7.42 -8.19
C GLN A 137 -3.38 -7.29 -8.65
N VAL A 138 -3.60 -6.65 -9.81
CA VAL A 138 -4.94 -6.33 -10.33
C VAL A 138 -5.45 -7.42 -11.27
N GLY A 139 -4.57 -8.00 -12.09
CA GLY A 139 -4.96 -8.89 -13.19
C GLY A 139 -5.62 -8.16 -14.37
N ASP A 140 -5.99 -8.92 -15.38
CA ASP A 140 -6.81 -8.48 -16.53
C ASP A 140 -7.67 -9.66 -17.06
N SER A 141 -8.31 -9.48 -18.22
CA SER A 141 -9.16 -10.52 -18.83
C SER A 141 -8.40 -11.78 -19.27
N ARG A 142 -7.07 -11.74 -19.36
CA ARG A 142 -6.20 -12.84 -19.82
C ARG A 142 -5.31 -13.39 -18.72
N VAL A 143 -5.02 -12.58 -17.69
CA VAL A 143 -4.11 -12.88 -16.59
C VAL A 143 -4.88 -12.74 -15.29
N PRO A 144 -5.16 -13.84 -14.57
CA PRO A 144 -5.87 -13.75 -13.30
C PRO A 144 -5.08 -12.93 -12.29
N ALA A 145 -5.80 -12.17 -11.48
CA ALA A 145 -5.22 -11.45 -10.35
C ALA A 145 -4.48 -12.42 -9.43
N ARG A 146 -3.24 -12.09 -9.11
CA ARG A 146 -2.38 -12.75 -8.15
C ARG A 146 -2.08 -11.78 -7.02
N ARG A 147 -3.10 -11.47 -6.23
CA ARG A 147 -3.01 -10.54 -5.09
C ARG A 147 -1.88 -10.98 -4.16
N TRP A 148 -0.80 -10.20 -4.14
CA TRP A 148 0.38 -10.43 -3.31
C TRP A 148 0.53 -9.32 -2.26
N LEU A 149 0.02 -8.12 -2.56
CA LEU A 149 -0.19 -7.08 -1.57
C LEU A 149 -1.54 -7.33 -0.92
N PHE A 150 -1.53 -8.07 0.18
CA PHE A 150 -2.74 -8.43 0.90
C PHE A 150 -2.62 -7.94 2.36
N LEU A 151 -3.37 -6.89 2.68
CA LEU A 151 -3.56 -6.49 4.07
C LEU A 151 -4.93 -6.98 4.50
N ASN A 152 -5.01 -7.74 5.59
CA ASN A 152 -6.29 -8.11 6.17
C ASN A 152 -6.90 -6.91 6.94
N LYS A 153 -8.12 -7.09 7.42
CA LYS A 153 -8.86 -6.06 8.16
C LYS A 153 -8.07 -5.60 9.39
N GLU A 154 -7.43 -6.52 10.11
CA GLU A 154 -6.66 -6.22 11.32
C GLU A 154 -5.45 -5.33 11.01
N GLU A 155 -4.71 -5.65 9.95
CA GLU A 155 -3.55 -4.88 9.51
C GLU A 155 -3.95 -3.50 8.96
N LEU A 156 -5.07 -3.42 8.24
CA LEU A 156 -5.63 -2.15 7.79
C LEU A 156 -6.03 -1.29 8.99
N ASN A 157 -6.64 -1.88 10.02
CA ASN A 157 -6.98 -1.20 11.26
C ASN A 157 -5.74 -0.71 12.02
N GLN A 158 -4.63 -1.47 12.01
CA GLN A 158 -3.35 -1.02 12.58
C GLN A 158 -2.82 0.23 11.86
N ILE A 159 -2.87 0.24 10.52
CA ILE A 159 -2.48 1.41 9.72
C ILE A 159 -3.38 2.62 10.01
N ALA A 160 -4.70 2.41 10.07
CA ALA A 160 -5.66 3.47 10.38
C ALA A 160 -5.44 4.04 11.79
N HIS A 161 -5.21 3.16 12.77
CA HIS A 161 -4.89 3.57 14.13
C HIS A 161 -3.58 4.36 14.21
N SER A 162 -2.50 3.88 13.59
CA SER A 162 -1.21 4.60 13.54
C SER A 162 -1.33 5.95 12.83
N THR A 163 -2.16 6.04 11.79
CA THR A 163 -2.47 7.30 11.09
C THR A 163 -3.19 8.28 12.01
N LYS A 164 -4.23 7.84 12.73
CA LYS A 164 -4.94 8.65 13.73
C LYS A 164 -3.98 9.15 14.82
N GLN A 165 -3.18 8.25 15.40
CA GLN A 165 -2.21 8.61 16.42
C GLN A 165 -1.18 9.63 15.90
N PHE A 166 -0.71 9.47 14.65
CA PHE A 166 0.21 10.42 14.03
C PHE A 166 -0.41 11.81 13.91
N LEU A 167 -1.67 11.90 13.49
CA LEU A 167 -2.41 13.17 13.45
C LEU A 167 -2.61 13.77 14.84
N GLU A 168 -2.72 12.96 15.88
CA GLU A 168 -2.75 13.38 17.29
C GLU A 168 -1.36 13.73 17.86
N GLY A 169 -0.28 13.46 17.11
CA GLY A 169 1.10 13.80 17.48
C GLY A 169 1.92 12.67 18.07
N LYS A 170 1.43 11.45 17.98
CA LYS A 170 2.09 10.24 18.46
C LYS A 170 2.48 9.37 17.28
N LEU A 171 3.76 9.10 17.10
CA LEU A 171 4.22 8.13 16.11
C LEU A 171 4.18 6.73 16.73
N VAL A 172 3.25 5.89 16.27
CA VAL A 172 3.09 4.51 16.75
C VAL A 172 3.69 3.54 15.75
N GLU A 173 4.65 2.74 16.20
CA GLU A 173 5.28 1.66 15.43
C GLU A 173 4.29 0.52 15.18
N LEU A 174 4.24 0.05 13.94
CA LEU A 174 3.38 -1.05 13.52
C LEU A 174 4.08 -2.39 13.77
N THR A 175 3.60 -3.16 14.75
CA THR A 175 4.29 -4.38 15.20
C THR A 175 4.02 -5.59 14.31
N GLY A 176 2.84 -5.65 13.68
CA GLY A 176 2.41 -6.78 12.88
C GLY A 176 2.24 -8.06 13.68
N LYS A 177 1.92 -7.92 14.97
CA LYS A 177 1.30 -8.97 15.78
C LYS A 177 -0.19 -8.98 15.44
N GLY A 178 -0.66 -10.12 14.97
CA GLY A 178 -2.05 -10.50 14.82
C GLY A 178 -2.15 -11.91 15.39
#